data_AF-A0A950CUS5-F1
#
_entry.id   AF-A0A950CUS5-F1
#
_cell.length_a   1.000
_cell.length_b   1.000
_cell.length_c   1.000
_cell.angle_alpha   90.00
_cell.angle_beta   90.00
_cell.angle_gamma   90.00
#
_symmetry.space_group_name_H-M   'P 1'
#
loop_
_entity.id
_entity.type
_entity.pdbx_description
1 polymer ?
#
loop_
_entity_poly.entity_id
_entity_poly.type
_entity_poly.pdbx_seq_one_letter_code
_entity_poly.pdbx_strand_id
1 'polypeptide(L)'
;MSDALTIATEGLQIASTRVANASASIVNASSTSSASDENAPTEVTDDLAAKIVELGSATIGYEADAKVVSAAARNTGKLINMLA
;
A
#
# COMPACT_ATOMS: atom_id res chain seq x y z
N MET A 1 1.80 -3.95 26.42
CA MET A 1 2.13 -4.18 24.99
C MET A 1 3.19 -3.16 24.60
N SER A 2 4.23 -3.56 23.87
CA SER A 2 5.35 -2.66 23.52
C SER A 2 4.90 -1.57 22.54
N ASP A 3 5.18 -0.30 22.82
CA ASP A 3 4.85 0.87 21.98
C ASP A 3 5.32 0.68 20.52
N ALA A 4 6.42 -0.03 20.31
CA ALA A 4 6.96 -0.33 18.99
C ALA A 4 6.04 -1.23 18.14
N LEU A 5 5.34 -2.19 18.76
CA LEU A 5 4.39 -3.05 18.06
C LEU A 5 3.12 -2.28 17.69
N THR A 6 2.66 -1.37 18.56
CA THR A 6 1.53 -0.48 18.30
C THR A 6 1.84 0.44 17.12
N ILE A 7 2.96 1.16 17.15
CA ILE A 7 3.39 2.06 16.07
C ILE A 7 3.55 1.32 14.75
N ALA A 8 4.14 0.11 14.77
CA ALA A 8 4.29 -0.68 13.56
C ALA A 8 2.94 -1.14 12.99
N THR A 9 1.99 -1.52 13.85
CA THR A 9 0.64 -1.94 13.43
C THR A 9 -0.14 -0.77 12.83
N GLU A 10 -0.04 0.42 13.42
CA GLU A 10 -0.64 1.65 12.88
C GLU A 10 -0.04 2.02 11.52
N GLY A 11 1.28 1.92 11.36
CA GLY A 11 1.97 2.12 10.08
C GLY A 11 1.44 1.17 9.00
N LEU A 12 1.30 -0.11 9.31
CA LEU A 12 0.75 -1.11 8.40
C LEU A 12 -0.70 -0.81 7.98
N GLN A 13 -1.53 -0.33 8.92
CA GLN A 13 -2.92 0.04 8.62
C GLN A 13 -3.00 1.28 7.70
N ILE A 14 -2.13 2.26 7.91
CA ILE A 14 -2.00 3.43 7.04
C ILE A 14 -1.55 3.00 5.63
N ALA A 15 -0.54 2.15 5.53
CA ALA A 15 -0.07 1.63 4.25
C ALA A 15 -1.13 0.81 3.51
N SER A 16 -1.89 -0.03 4.24
CA SER A 16 -3.02 -0.78 3.68
C SER A 16 -4.07 0.15 3.07
N THR A 17 -4.37 1.27 3.74
CA THR A 17 -5.33 2.27 3.25
C THR A 17 -4.82 2.95 1.98
N ARG A 18 -3.52 3.24 1.90
CA ARG A 18 -2.89 3.80 0.70
C ARG A 18 -3.01 2.86 -0.51
N VAL A 19 -2.76 1.56 -0.32
CA VAL A 19 -2.93 0.54 -1.38
C VAL A 19 -4.37 0.46 -1.87
N ALA A 20 -5.35 0.47 -0.94
CA ALA A 20 -6.77 0.45 -1.28
C ALA A 20 -7.18 1.69 -2.09
N ASN A 21 -6.73 2.88 -1.67
CA ASN A 21 -7.00 4.14 -2.38
C ASN A 21 -6.36 4.16 -3.78
N ALA A 22 -5.11 3.73 -3.91
CA ALA A 22 -4.44 3.65 -5.21
C ALA A 22 -5.15 2.67 -6.17
N SER A 23 -5.60 1.52 -5.65
CA SER A 23 -6.34 0.52 -6.42
C SER A 23 -7.69 1.07 -6.92
N ALA A 24 -8.42 1.80 -6.06
CA ALA A 24 -9.66 2.47 -6.46
C ALA A 24 -9.43 3.56 -7.52
N SER A 25 -8.31 4.29 -7.43
CA SER A 25 -7.94 5.30 -8.42
C SER A 25 -7.67 4.72 -9.81
N ILE A 26 -7.11 3.50 -9.90
CA ILE A 26 -6.90 2.79 -11.18
C ILE A 26 -8.24 2.37 -11.80
N VAL A 27 -9.16 1.83 -11.00
CA VAL A 27 -10.50 1.47 -11.47
C VAL A 27 -11.23 2.70 -12.04
N ASN A 28 -11.12 3.85 -11.37
CA ASN A 28 -11.69 5.09 -11.87
C ASN A 28 -11.03 5.54 -13.19
N ALA A 29 -9.69 5.58 -13.26
CA ALA A 29 -8.95 5.99 -14.47
C ALA A 29 -9.27 5.09 -15.69
N SER A 30 -9.38 3.78 -15.47
CA SER A 30 -9.76 2.82 -16.52
C SER A 30 -11.22 2.93 -16.95
N SER A 31 -12.13 3.32 -16.05
CA SER A 31 -13.55 3.49 -16.37
C SER A 31 -13.82 4.71 -17.25
N THR A 32 -13.03 5.78 -17.10
CA THR A 32 -13.09 6.99 -17.94
C THR A 32 -12.63 6.76 -19.38
N SER A 33 -11.89 5.67 -19.67
CA SER A 33 -11.44 5.31 -21.03
C SER A 33 -12.55 4.79 -21.96
N SER A 34 -13.79 4.64 -21.48
CA SER A 34 -14.92 4.15 -22.30
C SER A 34 -15.60 5.25 -23.14
N ALA A 35 -15.09 6.48 -23.13
CA ALA A 35 -15.61 7.57 -23.95
C ALA A 35 -15.04 7.49 -25.38
N SER A 36 -15.92 7.19 -26.31
CA SER A 36 -15.72 6.94 -27.74
C SER A 36 -15.21 8.17 -28.52
N ASP A 37 -13.97 8.58 -28.30
CA ASP A 37 -13.29 9.53 -29.19
C ASP A 37 -12.07 8.84 -29.79
N GLU A 38 -12.12 8.55 -31.11
CA GLU A 38 -11.12 7.78 -31.86
C GLU A 38 -9.71 8.45 -31.87
N ASN A 39 -9.55 9.57 -31.16
CA ASN A 39 -8.36 10.42 -31.13
C ASN A 39 -7.86 10.79 -29.71
N ALA A 40 -8.33 10.12 -28.63
CA ALA A 40 -7.90 10.37 -27.25
C ALA A 40 -6.78 9.46 -26.63
N PRO A 41 -5.85 8.82 -27.37
CA PRO A 41 -5.07 7.69 -26.83
C PRO A 41 -3.77 8.03 -26.07
N THR A 42 -3.47 9.28 -25.68
CA THR A 42 -2.24 9.59 -24.92
C THR A 42 -2.49 10.01 -23.47
N GLU A 43 -3.40 10.96 -23.22
CA GLU A 43 -3.65 11.45 -21.85
C GLU A 43 -4.25 10.37 -20.93
N VAL A 44 -5.17 9.55 -21.47
CA VAL A 44 -5.86 8.50 -20.69
C VAL A 44 -4.90 7.35 -20.35
N THR A 45 -3.98 7.01 -21.26
CA THR A 45 -2.94 6.00 -21.00
C THR A 45 -1.88 6.50 -20.04
N ASP A 46 -1.54 7.78 -20.09
CA ASP A 46 -0.56 8.40 -19.20
C ASP A 46 -1.12 8.49 -17.76
N ASP A 47 -2.39 8.83 -17.57
CA ASP A 47 -3.04 8.82 -16.25
C ASP A 47 -3.11 7.40 -15.67
N LEU A 48 -3.52 6.40 -16.46
CA LEU A 48 -3.52 5.01 -16.02
C LEU A 48 -2.11 4.52 -15.65
N ALA A 49 -1.08 4.86 -16.44
CA ALA A 49 0.30 4.52 -16.15
C ALA A 49 0.79 5.18 -14.85
N ALA A 50 0.48 6.46 -14.62
CA ALA A 50 0.79 7.16 -13.38
C ALA A 50 0.12 6.48 -12.16
N LYS A 51 -1.15 6.07 -12.28
CA LYS A 51 -1.87 5.37 -11.21
C LYS A 51 -1.34 3.97 -10.93
N ILE A 52 -0.87 3.25 -11.95
CA ILE A 52 -0.19 1.97 -11.77
C ILE A 52 1.13 2.15 -11.02
N VAL A 53 1.91 3.18 -11.34
CA VAL A 53 3.16 3.50 -10.62
C VAL A 53 2.88 3.90 -9.15
N GLU A 54 1.81 4.67 -8.92
CA GLU A 54 1.34 5.04 -7.58
C GLU A 54 0.97 3.80 -6.76
N LEU A 55 0.22 2.86 -7.33
CA LEU A 55 -0.11 1.58 -6.69
C LEU A 55 1.14 0.74 -6.39
N GLY A 56 2.08 0.65 -7.33
CA GLY A 56 3.33 -0.08 -7.13
C GLY A 56 4.13 0.47 -5.96
N SER A 57 4.25 1.79 -5.88
CA SER A 57 4.94 2.48 -4.77
C SER A 57 4.22 2.27 -3.43
N ALA A 58 2.89 2.33 -3.41
CA ALA A 58 2.09 2.05 -2.21
C ALA A 58 2.25 0.59 -1.75
N THR A 59 2.29 -0.35 -2.68
CA THR A 59 2.45 -1.79 -2.39
C THR A 59 3.83 -2.09 -1.79
N ILE A 60 4.90 -1.52 -2.36
CA ILE A 60 6.25 -1.65 -1.82
C ILE A 60 6.33 -1.10 -0.38
N GLY A 61 5.71 0.07 -0.13
CA GLY A 61 5.61 0.64 1.22
C GLY A 61 4.88 -0.29 2.19
N TYR A 62 3.74 -0.85 1.78
CA TYR A 62 2.99 -1.82 2.58
C TYR A 62 3.80 -3.07 2.92
N GLU A 63 4.54 -3.64 1.97
CA GLU A 63 5.41 -4.78 2.23
C GLU A 63 6.55 -4.46 3.19
N ALA A 64 7.14 -3.26 3.07
CA ALA A 64 8.18 -2.79 3.99
C ALA A 64 7.63 -2.68 5.42
N ASP A 65 6.47 -2.05 5.59
CA ASP A 65 5.81 -1.90 6.89
C ASP A 65 5.42 -3.26 7.49
N ALA A 66 4.93 -4.20 6.66
CA ALA A 66 4.61 -5.56 7.09
C ALA A 66 5.84 -6.32 7.61
N LYS A 67 7.01 -6.14 6.97
CA LYS A 67 8.27 -6.72 7.44
C LYS A 67 8.71 -6.12 8.78
N VAL A 68 8.54 -4.82 8.98
CA VAL A 68 8.83 -4.14 10.26
C VAL A 68 7.92 -4.68 11.37
N VAL A 69 6.61 -4.82 11.13
CA VAL A 69 5.67 -5.42 12.08
C VAL A 69 6.09 -6.85 12.44
N SER A 70 6.41 -7.67 11.44
CA SER A 70 6.88 -9.05 11.65
C SER A 70 8.17 -9.13 12.49
N ALA A 71 9.10 -8.20 12.27
CA ALA A 71 10.33 -8.12 13.06
C ALA A 71 10.05 -7.67 14.50
N ALA A 72 9.20 -6.66 14.69
CA ALA A 72 8.79 -6.17 16.00
C ALA A 72 8.07 -7.26 16.82
N ALA A 73 7.17 -8.02 16.19
CA ALA A 73 6.48 -9.14 16.82
C ALA A 73 7.46 -10.26 17.24
N ARG A 74 8.42 -10.62 16.38
CA ARG A 74 9.45 -11.62 16.70
C ARG A 74 10.34 -11.19 17.86
N ASN A 75 10.77 -9.92 17.89
CA ASN A 75 11.58 -9.40 18.99
C ASN A 75 10.80 -9.36 20.31
N THR A 76 9.52 -8.97 20.27
CA THR A 76 8.65 -9.01 21.44
C THR A 76 8.47 -10.44 21.96
N GLY A 77 8.25 -11.40 21.08
CA GLY A 77 8.15 -12.83 21.44
C GLY A 77 9.42 -13.36 22.10
N LYS A 78 10.61 -12.99 21.59
CA LYS A 78 11.90 -13.34 22.22
C LYS A 78 12.05 -12.76 23.62
N LEU A 79 11.68 -11.49 23.83
CA LEU A 79 11.74 -10.84 25.15
C LEU A 79 10.83 -11.52 26.17
N ILE A 80 9.61 -11.88 25.75
CA ILE A 80 8.67 -12.63 26.61
C ILE A 80 9.28 -13.99 26.98
N ASN A 81 9.85 -14.70 26.01
CA ASN A 81 10.43 -16.03 26.23
C ASN A 81 11.71 -15.99 27.09
N MET A 82 12.40 -14.85 27.18
CA MET A 82 13.55 -14.67 28.09
C MET A 82 13.13 -14.33 29.53
N LEU A 83 11.88 -13.90 29.74
CA LEU A 83 11.31 -13.62 31.05
C LEU A 83 10.57 -14.81 31.68
N ALA A 84 10.27 -15.84 30.88
CA ALA A 84 9.60 -17.09 31.29
C ALA A 84 10.62 -18.15 31.73
#